data_AF-A0A355QEG0-F1
#
_entry.id   AF-A0A355QEG0-F1
#
_cell.length_a   1.000
_cell.length_b   1.000
_cell.length_c   1.000
_cell.angle_alpha   90.00
_cell.angle_beta   90.00
_cell.angle_gamma   90.00
#
_symmetry.space_group_name_H-M   'P 1'
#
loop_
_entity.id
_entity.type
_entity.pdbx_description
1 polymer ?
#
loop_
_entity_poly.entity_id
_entity_poly.type
_entity_poly.pdbx_seq_one_letter_code
_entity_poly.pdbx_strand_id
1 'polypeptide(L)' 'PGGGTLPGVEIPSAGLLLPGDRVDDLRANDPPVIARVADDSTILDLRTVHPDDDAVVAAAIATLVA' A
#
# COMPACT_ATOMS: atom_id res chain seq x y z
N PRO A 1 14.54 -0.72 9.03
CA PRO A 1 15.40 0.39 8.52
C PRO A 1 14.74 1.08 7.33
N GLY A 2 14.52 2.40 7.40
CA GLY A 2 13.88 3.20 6.37
C GLY A 2 12.76 4.10 6.90
N GLY A 3 12.80 5.38 6.51
CA GLY A 3 11.86 6.46 6.89
C GLY A 3 12.51 7.85 6.97
N GLY A 4 13.84 7.91 7.16
CA GLY A 4 14.61 9.17 7.21
C GLY A 4 16.06 9.03 7.70
N THR A 5 16.44 7.86 8.23
CA THR A 5 17.76 7.61 8.82
C THR A 5 18.81 7.05 7.85
N LEU A 6 18.39 6.54 6.70
CA LEU A 6 19.25 5.94 5.68
C LEU A 6 18.90 6.47 4.27
N PRO A 7 19.09 7.77 3.99
CA PRO A 7 18.87 8.31 2.66
C PRO A 7 19.82 7.65 1.65
N GLY A 8 19.31 7.29 0.47
CA GLY A 8 20.08 6.68 -0.61
C GLY A 8 20.25 5.16 -0.54
N VAL A 9 19.77 4.50 0.53
CA VAL A 9 19.75 3.03 0.60
C VAL A 9 18.49 2.50 -0.07
N GLU A 10 18.66 1.73 -1.12
CA GLU A 10 17.58 0.98 -1.77
C GLU A 10 17.43 -0.39 -1.13
N ILE A 11 16.18 -0.78 -0.83
CA ILE A 11 15.85 -2.08 -0.30
C ILE A 11 14.82 -2.70 -1.26
N PRO A 12 15.09 -3.89 -1.83
CA PRO A 12 14.13 -4.60 -2.67
C PRO A 12 12.81 -4.86 -1.94
N SER A 13 11.70 -4.85 -2.67
CA SER A 13 10.38 -5.19 -2.15
C SER A 13 9.46 -5.73 -3.25
N ALA A 14 8.39 -6.39 -2.83
CA ALA A 14 7.25 -6.70 -3.68
C ALA A 14 6.10 -5.73 -3.35
N GLY A 15 5.46 -5.17 -4.38
CA GLY A 15 4.31 -4.30 -4.22
C GLY A 15 3.14 -4.71 -5.10
N LEU A 16 1.93 -4.44 -4.63
CA LEU A 16 0.70 -4.58 -5.42
C LEU A 16 0.41 -3.24 -6.09
N LEU A 17 0.30 -3.26 -7.42
CA LEU A 17 -0.01 -2.08 -8.22
C LEU A 17 -1.49 -2.08 -8.60
N LEU A 18 -2.16 -0.98 -8.28
CA LEU A 18 -3.55 -0.71 -8.64
C LEU A 18 -3.61 0.50 -9.58
N PRO A 19 -4.32 0.43 -10.72
CA PRO A 19 -4.46 1.56 -11.62
C PRO A 19 -5.20 2.75 -11.00
N GLY A 20 -4.66 3.95 -11.19
CA GLY A 20 -5.23 5.21 -10.70
C GLY A 20 -4.84 5.56 -9.26
N ASP A 21 -5.11 6.80 -8.89
CA ASP A 21 -5.07 7.23 -7.49
C ASP A 21 -6.31 6.73 -6.73
N ARG A 22 -6.07 5.83 -5.77
CA ARG A 22 -7.08 5.20 -4.91
C ARG A 22 -6.78 5.39 -3.43
N VAL A 23 -5.85 6.29 -3.06
CA VAL A 23 -5.41 6.38 -1.66
C VAL A 23 -6.51 6.83 -0.71
N ASP A 24 -7.42 7.69 -1.18
CA ASP A 24 -8.52 8.18 -0.35
C ASP A 24 -9.57 7.10 -0.09
N ASP A 25 -9.88 6.27 -1.10
CA ASP A 25 -10.75 5.11 -0.94
C ASP A 25 -10.14 4.11 0.07
N LEU A 26 -8.85 3.80 -0.07
CA LEU A 26 -8.13 2.90 0.85
C LEU A 26 -8.09 3.44 2.29
N ARG A 27 -7.87 4.76 2.46
CA ARG A 27 -7.87 5.44 3.76
C ARG A 27 -9.24 5.48 4.43
N ALA A 28 -10.32 5.40 3.65
CA ALA A 28 -11.68 5.42 4.17
C ALA A 28 -12.14 4.07 4.74
N ASN A 29 -11.36 2.99 4.56
CA ASN A 29 -11.67 1.68 5.15
C ASN A 29 -11.49 1.67 6.68
N ASP A 30 -12.11 0.69 7.34
CA ASP A 30 -11.89 0.39 8.75
C ASP A 30 -11.40 -1.06 8.90
N PRO A 31 -10.10 -1.29 9.17
CA PRO A 31 -9.05 -0.30 9.42
C PRO A 31 -8.56 0.41 8.14
N PRO A 32 -7.99 1.62 8.25
CA PRO A 32 -7.49 2.37 7.11
C PRO A 32 -6.22 1.74 6.53
N VAL A 33 -6.14 1.65 5.21
CA VAL A 33 -4.96 1.14 4.49
C VAL A 33 -4.20 2.30 3.85
N ILE A 34 -2.91 2.43 4.14
CA ILE A 34 -2.05 3.48 3.60
C ILE A 34 -1.20 2.94 2.48
N ALA A 35 -1.34 3.55 1.31
CA ALA A 35 -0.56 3.26 0.11
C ALA A 35 0.19 4.52 -0.36
N ARG A 36 1.12 4.34 -1.30
CA ARG A 36 1.77 5.46 -2.01
C ARG A 36 1.24 5.57 -3.43
N VAL A 37 1.28 6.77 -4.00
CA VAL A 37 1.01 7.00 -5.43
C VAL A 37 2.33 7.24 -6.15
N ALA A 38 2.50 6.59 -7.29
CA ALA A 38 3.58 6.85 -8.24
C ALA A 38 3.05 6.61 -9.66
N ASP A 39 3.36 7.52 -10.59
CA ASP A 39 2.96 7.41 -11.99
C ASP A 39 1.47 7.09 -12.19
N ASP A 40 0.60 7.85 -11.52
CA ASP A 40 -0.87 7.70 -11.55
C ASP A 40 -1.35 6.28 -11.17
N SER A 41 -0.56 5.59 -10.35
CA SER A 41 -0.87 4.25 -9.84
C SER A 41 -0.70 4.21 -8.34
N THR A 42 -1.62 3.51 -7.67
CA THR A 42 -1.55 3.25 -6.23
C THR A 42 -0.75 1.99 -5.97
N ILE A 43 0.26 2.06 -5.10
CA ILE A 43 1.16 0.96 -4.79
C ILE A 43 1.09 0.64 -3.29
N LEU A 44 0.74 -0.61 -2.98
CA LEU A 44 0.83 -1.18 -1.64
C LEU A 44 2.15 -1.95 -1.52
N ASP A 45 3.07 -1.46 -0.69
CA ASP A 45 4.38 -2.08 -0.48
C ASP A 45 4.28 -3.14 0.61
N LEU A 46 4.41 -4.42 0.25
CA LEU A 46 4.17 -5.53 1.19
C LEU A 46 5.26 -5.63 2.27
N ARG A 47 6.40 -4.97 2.10
CA ARG A 47 7.45 -4.93 3.14
C ARG A 47 6.97 -4.29 4.45
N THR A 48 5.97 -3.42 4.39
CA THR A 48 5.40 -2.77 5.59
C THR A 48 4.11 -3.41 6.06
N VAL A 49 3.63 -4.46 5.41
CA VAL A 49 2.42 -5.19 5.78
C VAL A 49 2.82 -6.36 6.68
N HIS A 50 2.16 -6.49 7.83
CA HIS A 50 2.33 -7.67 8.67
C HIS A 50 1.59 -8.86 8.04
N PRO A 51 2.13 -10.09 8.05
CA PRO A 51 1.45 -11.24 7.42
C PRO A 51 0.03 -11.50 7.92
N ASP A 52 -0.25 -11.22 9.20
CA ASP A 52 -1.60 -11.38 9.77
C ASP A 52 -2.61 -10.33 9.23
N ASP A 53 -2.14 -9.25 8.62
CA ASP A 53 -2.97 -8.18 8.05
C ASP A 53 -3.34 -8.44 6.57
N ASP A 54 -2.93 -9.56 5.98
CA ASP A 54 -3.22 -9.89 4.58
C ASP A 54 -4.73 -9.84 4.28
N ALA A 55 -5.57 -10.32 5.22
CA ALA A 55 -7.02 -10.30 5.08
C ALA A 55 -7.60 -8.88 5.08
N VAL A 56 -7.00 -7.96 5.87
CA VAL A 56 -7.38 -6.55 5.92
C VAL A 56 -7.05 -5.87 4.59
N VAL A 57 -5.84 -6.09 4.08
CA VAL A 57 -5.42 -5.52 2.80
C VAL A 57 -6.28 -6.05 1.65
N ALA A 58 -6.55 -7.37 1.62
CA ALA A 58 -7.40 -7.98 0.61
C ALA A 58 -8.83 -7.41 0.64
N ALA A 59 -9.41 -7.25 1.84
CA ALA A 59 -10.74 -6.66 2.00
C ALA A 59 -10.78 -5.21 1.50
N ALA A 60 -9.78 -4.39 1.84
CA ALA A 60 -9.69 -3.01 1.37
C ALA A 60 -9.53 -2.92 -0.15
N ILE A 61 -8.75 -3.81 -0.78
CA ILE A 61 -8.62 -3.86 -2.25
C ILE A 61 -9.95 -4.27 -2.89
N ALA A 62 -10.68 -5.22 -2.30
CA ALA A 62 -11.94 -5.69 -2.84
C ALA A 62 -13.01 -4.60 -2.94
N THR A 63 -12.96 -3.55 -2.10
CA THR A 63 -13.90 -2.41 -2.19
C THR A 63 -13.67 -1.53 -3.43
N LEU A 64 -12.50 -1.65 -4.08
CA LEU A 64 -12.11 -0.83 -5.23
C LEU A 64 -12.48 -1.44 -6.60
N VAL A 65 -12.88 -2.71 -6.63
CA VAL A 65 -13.07 -3.52 -7.85
C VAL A 65 -14.56 -3.71 -8.18
N ALA A 66 -15.40 -2.73 -7.85
CA ALA A 66 -16.80 -2.70 -8.23
C ALA A 66 -17.01 -2.24 -9.68
#